data_AF-A0A952KHR4-F1
#
_entry.id   AF-A0A952KHR4-F1
#
_cell.length_a   1.000
_cell.length_b   1.000
_cell.length_c   1.000
_cell.angle_alpha   90.00
_cell.angle_beta   90.00
_cell.angle_gamma   90.00
#
_symmetry.space_group_name_H-M   'P 1'
#
loop_
_entity.id
_entity.type
_entity.pdbx_description
1 polymer ?
#
loop_
_entity_poly.entity_id
_entity_poly.type
_entity_poly.pdbx_seq_one_letter_code
_entity_poly.pdbx_strand_id
1 'polypeptide(L)'
;TLRQRLFSKSADLPEGVQRLPIKSVHLNKSPMVVRKLATLTPEMAAKWGVDIDIALANAEKAAGLPDMSAIWPEVFQRPKEAAPDVDEDLYGGFIGNADRRRLNQLRALSPAELAHSRTGFDDDRLEELLFRYRARNFPETLSPEDTQRWEAHRVAWLLEGEGGARNVDALFARIDVLSETADERGEEILGALYEYAEFIAPELG
;
A
#
# COMPACT_ATOMS: atom_id res chain seq x y z
N THR A 1 14.76 -22.31 -3.89
CA THR A 1 14.60 -22.43 -2.42
C THR A 1 13.13 -22.35 -2.02
N LEU A 2 12.75 -22.65 -0.76
CA LEU A 2 11.35 -22.48 -0.27
C LEU A 2 10.82 -21.07 -0.56
N ARG A 3 11.62 -20.06 -0.23
CA ARG A 3 11.34 -18.64 -0.48
C ARG A 3 11.06 -18.36 -1.96
N GLN A 4 11.94 -18.81 -2.87
CA GLN A 4 11.76 -18.63 -4.31
C GLN A 4 10.42 -19.23 -4.81
N ARG A 5 10.05 -20.42 -4.32
CA ARG A 5 8.79 -21.06 -4.70
C ARG A 5 7.54 -20.35 -4.17
N LEU A 6 7.66 -19.53 -3.12
CA LEU A 6 6.56 -18.77 -2.53
C LEU A 6 6.43 -17.36 -3.09
N PHE A 7 7.55 -16.66 -3.31
CA PHE A 7 7.55 -15.22 -3.62
C PHE A 7 7.89 -14.87 -5.08
N SER A 8 8.27 -15.83 -5.93
CA SER A 8 8.36 -15.60 -7.39
C SER A 8 6.97 -15.72 -8.04
N LYS A 9 6.71 -15.03 -9.15
CA LYS A 9 5.50 -15.30 -9.96
C LYS A 9 5.61 -16.70 -10.56
N SER A 10 4.48 -17.35 -10.81
CA SER A 10 4.50 -18.73 -11.31
C SER A 10 5.16 -18.86 -12.69
N ALA A 11 5.07 -17.81 -13.52
CA ALA A 11 5.74 -17.74 -14.83
C ALA A 11 7.27 -17.60 -14.74
N ASP A 12 7.78 -17.13 -13.60
CA ASP A 12 9.22 -16.89 -13.37
C ASP A 12 9.88 -18.08 -12.64
N LEU A 13 9.12 -19.14 -12.38
CA LEU A 13 9.67 -20.35 -11.75
C LEU A 13 10.47 -21.17 -12.78
N PRO A 14 11.61 -21.77 -12.37
CA PRO A 14 12.36 -22.66 -13.25
C PRO A 14 11.51 -23.83 -13.75
N GLU A 15 11.86 -24.35 -14.93
CA GLU A 15 11.19 -25.51 -15.50
C GLU A 15 11.20 -26.70 -14.53
N GLY A 16 10.07 -27.38 -14.40
CA GLY A 16 9.87 -28.48 -13.45
C GLY A 16 9.66 -28.06 -11.98
N VAL A 17 9.75 -26.78 -11.65
CA VAL A 17 9.53 -26.29 -10.27
C VAL A 17 8.11 -25.77 -10.08
N GLN A 18 7.35 -26.41 -9.20
CA GLN A 18 5.98 -25.98 -8.87
C GLN A 18 5.92 -25.07 -7.65
N ARG A 19 4.95 -24.17 -7.59
CA ARG A 19 4.63 -23.38 -6.39
C ARG A 19 4.27 -24.30 -5.21
N LEU A 20 4.67 -23.91 -4.01
CA LEU A 20 4.27 -24.64 -2.80
C LEU A 20 2.80 -24.36 -2.46
N PRO A 21 1.99 -25.38 -2.09
CA PRO A 21 0.58 -25.21 -1.74
C PRO A 21 0.43 -24.68 -0.31
N ILE A 22 1.02 -23.53 -0.03
CA ILE A 22 1.04 -22.89 1.30
C ILE A 22 0.44 -21.49 1.18
N LYS A 23 -0.44 -21.13 2.12
CA LYS A 23 -1.11 -19.83 2.15
C LYS A 23 -1.22 -19.32 3.58
N SER A 24 -0.84 -18.06 3.79
CA SER A 24 -1.04 -17.37 5.06
C SER A 24 -2.51 -16.97 5.24
N VAL A 25 -3.09 -17.27 6.40
CA VAL A 25 -4.43 -16.83 6.79
C VAL A 25 -4.30 -15.62 7.73
N HIS A 26 -4.82 -14.48 7.30
CA HIS A 26 -4.75 -13.24 8.08
C HIS A 26 -5.98 -13.13 8.99
N LEU A 27 -5.81 -13.41 10.28
CA LEU A 27 -6.92 -13.47 11.25
C LEU A 27 -7.65 -12.13 11.42
N ASN A 28 -6.93 -11.02 11.29
CA ASN A 28 -7.47 -9.66 11.37
C ASN A 28 -8.11 -9.16 10.06
N LYS A 29 -8.21 -10.01 9.03
CA LYS A 29 -8.87 -9.69 7.74
C LYS A 29 -10.13 -10.54 7.53
N SER A 30 -10.83 -10.85 8.61
CA SER A 30 -12.11 -11.59 8.64
C SER A 30 -12.15 -12.82 7.73
N PRO A 31 -11.21 -13.78 7.87
CA PRO A 31 -11.19 -14.96 7.02
C PRO A 31 -12.39 -15.86 7.31
N MET A 32 -13.05 -16.36 6.26
CA MET A 32 -14.10 -17.38 6.41
C MET A 32 -13.45 -18.73 6.73
N VAL A 33 -13.55 -19.16 7.98
CA VAL A 33 -13.05 -20.45 8.46
C VAL A 33 -14.18 -21.18 9.16
N VAL A 34 -14.49 -22.38 8.69
CA VAL A 34 -15.53 -23.23 9.27
C VAL A 34 -14.89 -24.43 9.94
N ARG A 35 -15.28 -24.69 11.19
CA ARG A 35 -14.76 -25.82 11.96
C ARG A 35 -15.19 -27.17 11.40
N LYS A 36 -16.41 -27.26 10.86
CA LYS A 36 -17.01 -28.50 10.38
C LYS A 36 -16.76 -28.63 8.88
N LEU A 37 -16.00 -29.65 8.47
CA LEU A 37 -15.77 -29.94 7.05
C LEU A 37 -17.09 -30.17 6.29
N ALA A 38 -18.08 -30.79 6.96
CA ALA A 38 -19.41 -31.04 6.40
C ALA A 38 -20.20 -29.78 5.99
N THR A 39 -19.73 -28.57 6.34
CA THR A 39 -20.28 -27.33 5.77
C THR A 39 -20.05 -27.25 4.25
N LEU A 40 -19.00 -27.90 3.73
CA LEU A 40 -18.84 -28.19 2.32
C LEU A 40 -19.56 -29.52 2.01
N THR A 41 -20.75 -29.44 1.42
CA THR A 41 -21.50 -30.64 1.05
C THR A 41 -20.88 -31.33 -0.18
N PRO A 42 -21.14 -32.64 -0.41
CA PRO A 42 -20.61 -33.35 -1.58
C PRO A 42 -21.02 -32.71 -2.91
N GLU A 43 -22.24 -32.19 -3.00
CA GLU A 43 -22.75 -31.51 -4.21
C GLU A 43 -21.98 -30.21 -4.47
N MET A 44 -21.69 -29.46 -3.41
CA MET A 44 -20.91 -28.22 -3.51
C MET A 44 -19.43 -28.50 -3.80
N ALA A 45 -18.87 -29.56 -3.21
CA ALA A 45 -17.52 -30.02 -3.51
C ALA A 45 -17.36 -30.40 -4.98
N ALA A 46 -18.30 -31.20 -5.52
CA ALA A 46 -18.34 -31.56 -6.93
C ALA A 46 -18.50 -30.33 -7.83
N LYS A 47 -19.41 -29.41 -7.47
CA LYS A 47 -19.62 -28.13 -8.19
C LYS A 47 -18.34 -27.30 -8.28
N TRP A 48 -17.51 -27.32 -7.24
CA TRP A 48 -16.26 -26.55 -7.17
C TRP A 48 -15.01 -27.35 -7.54
N GLY A 49 -15.16 -28.61 -7.96
CA GLY A 49 -14.04 -29.48 -8.32
C GLY A 49 -13.10 -29.79 -7.14
N VAL A 50 -13.62 -29.79 -5.91
CA VAL A 50 -12.86 -30.12 -4.71
C VAL A 50 -13.00 -31.62 -4.42
N ASP A 51 -11.89 -32.34 -4.56
CA ASP A 51 -11.80 -33.75 -4.14
C ASP A 51 -11.44 -33.82 -2.65
N ILE A 52 -12.44 -34.18 -1.83
CA ILE A 52 -12.30 -34.25 -0.37
C ILE A 52 -11.40 -35.42 0.04
N ASP A 53 -11.45 -36.55 -0.67
CA ASP A 53 -10.69 -37.74 -0.31
C ASP A 53 -9.19 -37.51 -0.55
N ILE A 54 -8.84 -36.88 -1.68
CA ILE A 54 -7.45 -36.44 -1.95
C ILE A 54 -7.00 -35.42 -0.90
N ALA A 55 -7.85 -34.47 -0.52
CA ALA A 55 -7.50 -33.47 0.49
C ALA A 55 -7.23 -34.11 1.86
N LEU A 56 -8.04 -35.07 2.29
CA LEU A 56 -7.86 -35.81 3.54
C LEU A 56 -6.59 -36.66 3.51
N ALA A 57 -6.33 -37.38 2.41
CA ALA A 57 -5.11 -38.17 2.24
C ALA A 57 -3.84 -37.29 2.28
N ASN A 58 -3.91 -36.06 1.74
CA ASN A 58 -2.82 -35.10 1.84
C ASN A 58 -2.69 -34.49 3.24
N ALA A 59 -3.79 -34.29 3.96
CA ALA A 59 -3.78 -33.82 5.34
C ALA A 59 -3.10 -34.82 6.29
N GLU A 60 -3.34 -36.13 6.10
CA GLU A 60 -2.68 -37.19 6.86
C GLU A 60 -1.17 -37.19 6.61
N LYS A 61 -0.73 -37.09 5.34
CA LYS A 61 0.68 -36.92 4.99
C LYS A 61 1.28 -35.67 5.64
N ALA A 62 0.55 -34.56 5.62
CA ALA A 62 1.01 -33.30 6.22
C ALA A 62 1.15 -33.39 7.75
N ALA A 63 0.26 -34.14 8.42
CA ALA A 63 0.33 -34.36 9.86
C ALA A 63 1.57 -35.16 10.29
N GLY A 64 2.11 -36.00 9.40
CA GLY A 64 3.36 -36.75 9.61
C GLY A 64 4.64 -35.98 9.27
N LEU A 65 4.56 -34.73 8.79
CA LEU A 65 5.74 -33.93 8.48
C LEU A 65 6.51 -33.54 9.75
N PRO A 66 7.84 -33.37 9.66
CA PRO A 66 8.63 -32.87 10.78
C PRO A 66 8.20 -31.45 11.16
N ASP A 67 8.56 -31.03 12.38
CA ASP A 67 8.35 -29.64 12.78
C ASP A 67 9.19 -28.70 11.91
N MET A 68 8.49 -27.82 11.18
CA MET A 68 9.08 -26.80 10.32
C MET A 68 8.98 -25.39 10.94
N SER A 69 8.55 -25.28 12.21
CA SER A 69 8.30 -24.00 12.90
C SER A 69 9.49 -23.04 12.82
N ALA A 70 10.72 -23.53 12.92
CA ALA A 70 11.94 -22.73 12.84
C ALA A 70 12.24 -22.18 11.42
N ILE A 71 11.74 -22.82 10.37
CA ILE A 71 12.03 -22.46 8.97
C ILE A 71 11.16 -21.27 8.53
N TRP A 72 9.92 -21.19 9.01
CA TRP A 72 8.97 -20.18 8.55
C TRP A 72 9.40 -18.74 8.84
N PRO A 73 9.94 -18.39 10.03
CA PRO A 73 10.47 -17.05 10.28
C PRO A 73 11.50 -16.60 9.23
N GLU A 74 12.43 -17.48 8.86
CA GLU A 74 13.47 -17.18 7.86
C GLU A 74 12.87 -17.02 6.46
N VAL A 75 11.92 -17.89 6.09
CA VAL A 75 11.23 -17.83 4.80
C VAL A 75 10.46 -16.51 4.65
N PHE A 76 9.76 -16.08 5.69
CA PHE A 76 8.93 -14.87 5.69
C PHE A 76 9.69 -13.58 6.04
N GLN A 77 10.98 -13.66 6.37
CA GLN A 77 11.80 -12.49 6.66
C GLN A 77 11.87 -11.59 5.42
N ARG A 78 11.38 -10.35 5.53
CA ARG A 78 11.48 -9.39 4.41
C ARG A 78 12.92 -8.86 4.30
N PRO A 79 13.43 -8.63 3.07
CA PRO A 79 14.69 -7.91 2.92
C PRO A 79 14.52 -6.50 3.49
N LYS A 80 15.62 -5.90 3.97
CA LYS A 80 15.62 -4.48 4.33
C LYS A 80 15.53 -3.68 3.03
N GLU A 81 14.40 -3.02 2.83
CA GLU A 81 14.20 -2.05 1.77
C GLU A 81 14.62 -0.66 2.28
N ALA A 82 14.81 0.30 1.36
CA ALA A 82 14.97 1.68 1.76
C ALA A 82 13.74 2.13 2.56
N ALA A 83 13.93 3.07 3.50
CA ALA A 83 12.81 3.65 4.22
C ALA A 83 11.86 4.28 3.19
N PRO A 84 10.58 3.89 3.16
CA PRO A 84 9.62 4.48 2.24
C PRO A 84 9.32 5.93 2.65
N ASP A 85 8.67 6.66 1.75
CA ASP A 85 8.11 7.98 2.09
C ASP A 85 7.11 7.87 3.25
N VAL A 86 6.97 8.93 4.04
CA VAL A 86 6.10 8.91 5.25
C VAL A 86 4.63 8.64 4.93
N ASP A 87 4.14 9.02 3.75
CA ASP A 87 2.76 8.72 3.31
C ASP A 87 2.59 7.24 2.92
N GLU A 88 3.68 6.53 2.61
CA GLU A 88 3.71 5.10 2.28
C GLU A 88 4.01 4.23 3.50
N ASP A 89 4.48 4.81 4.60
CA ASP A 89 4.97 4.08 5.77
C ASP A 89 3.92 3.75 6.84
N LEU A 90 2.65 3.59 6.45
CA LEU A 90 1.57 3.23 7.39
C LEU A 90 1.87 1.93 8.16
N TYR A 91 2.62 1.01 7.55
CA TYR A 91 2.96 -0.28 8.13
C TYR A 91 4.40 -0.38 8.68
N GLY A 92 5.16 0.72 8.73
CA GLY A 92 6.52 0.75 9.27
C GLY A 92 6.62 0.59 10.79
N GLY A 93 5.50 0.74 11.50
CA GLY A 93 5.43 0.57 12.95
C GLY A 93 4.20 1.22 13.55
N PHE A 94 3.81 0.76 14.74
CA PHE A 94 2.72 1.39 15.49
C PHE A 94 3.22 2.65 16.20
N ILE A 95 2.43 3.72 16.13
CA ILE A 95 2.68 4.96 16.88
C ILE A 95 2.57 4.71 18.38
N GLY A 96 3.56 5.20 19.13
CA GLY A 96 3.60 5.11 20.59
C GLY A 96 2.45 5.87 21.28
N ASN A 97 2.14 5.49 22.52
CA ASN A 97 1.04 6.11 23.27
C ASN A 97 1.27 7.61 23.57
N ALA A 98 2.54 8.04 23.73
CA ALA A 98 2.87 9.45 23.95
C ALA A 98 2.55 10.29 22.71
N ASP A 99 3.07 9.87 21.55
CA ASP A 99 2.78 10.50 20.26
C ASP A 99 1.30 10.48 19.91
N ARG A 100 0.59 9.37 20.18
CA ARG A 100 -0.87 9.33 19.99
C ARG A 100 -1.60 10.41 20.80
N ARG A 101 -1.18 10.67 22.04
CA ARG A 101 -1.77 11.76 22.85
C ARG A 101 -1.44 13.14 22.26
N ARG A 102 -0.20 13.37 21.83
CA ARG A 102 0.22 14.60 21.15
C ARG A 102 -0.61 14.84 19.88
N LEU A 103 -0.75 13.83 19.03
CA LEU A 103 -1.58 13.90 17.81
C LEU A 103 -3.04 14.20 18.11
N ASN A 104 -3.63 13.60 19.14
CA ASN A 104 -5.01 13.90 19.54
C ASN A 104 -5.19 15.36 19.99
N GLN A 105 -4.20 15.94 20.67
CA GLN A 105 -4.21 17.35 21.07
C GLN A 105 -4.11 18.26 19.85
N LEU A 106 -3.19 17.97 18.92
CA LEU A 106 -2.99 18.76 17.70
C LEU A 106 -4.25 18.80 16.83
N ARG A 107 -4.96 17.68 16.72
CA ARG A 107 -6.22 17.60 15.96
C ARG A 107 -7.35 18.45 16.53
N ALA A 108 -7.24 18.88 17.78
CA ALA A 108 -8.22 19.76 18.43
C ALA A 108 -7.87 21.25 18.29
N LEU A 109 -6.68 21.59 17.78
CA LEU A 109 -6.25 22.96 17.55
C LEU A 109 -6.90 23.56 16.30
N SER A 110 -7.11 24.86 16.32
CA SER A 110 -7.40 25.62 15.10
C SER A 110 -6.17 25.65 14.17
N PRO A 111 -6.35 25.92 12.86
CA PRO A 111 -5.23 26.02 11.92
C PRO A 111 -4.15 27.02 12.36
N ALA A 112 -4.56 28.17 12.90
CA ALA A 112 -3.65 29.20 13.41
C ALA A 112 -2.85 28.73 14.63
N GLU A 113 -3.48 28.03 15.57
CA GLU A 113 -2.79 27.44 16.73
C GLU A 113 -1.87 26.30 16.31
N LEU A 114 -2.30 25.47 15.36
CA LEU A 114 -1.52 24.36 14.83
C LEU A 114 -0.22 24.85 14.18
N ALA A 115 -0.26 25.97 13.45
CA ALA A 115 0.91 26.57 12.82
C ALA A 115 1.99 27.05 13.81
N HIS A 116 1.62 27.37 15.05
CA HIS A 116 2.54 27.79 16.10
C HIS A 116 2.88 26.66 17.08
N SER A 117 2.29 25.48 16.90
CA SER A 117 2.55 24.33 17.78
C SER A 117 3.97 23.82 17.58
N ARG A 118 4.71 23.70 18.68
CA ARG A 118 6.02 23.03 18.70
C ARG A 118 5.83 21.64 19.26
N THR A 119 6.07 20.64 18.45
CA THR A 119 5.93 19.23 18.84
C THR A 119 7.30 18.57 18.82
N GLY A 120 7.57 17.74 19.83
CA GLY A 120 8.65 16.76 19.78
C GLY A 120 7.99 15.39 19.75
N PHE A 121 8.06 14.73 18.59
CA PHE A 121 7.58 13.36 18.43
C PHE A 121 8.70 12.38 18.74
N ASP A 122 8.32 11.20 19.25
CA ASP A 122 9.28 10.11 19.45
C ASP A 122 9.43 9.29 18.15
N ASP A 123 8.39 9.29 17.31
CA ASP A 123 8.37 8.71 15.97
C ASP A 123 8.76 9.74 14.89
N ASP A 124 9.90 9.51 14.23
CA ASP A 124 10.51 10.41 13.24
C ASP A 124 9.60 10.75 12.05
N ARG A 125 8.58 9.92 11.77
CA ARG A 125 7.67 10.10 10.63
C ARG A 125 6.67 11.24 10.88
N LEU A 126 6.37 11.51 12.14
CA LEU A 126 5.26 12.39 12.51
C LEU A 126 5.54 13.87 12.26
N GLU A 127 6.81 14.29 12.28
CA GLU A 127 7.18 15.67 11.97
C GLU A 127 6.87 16.01 10.51
N GLU A 128 7.30 15.17 9.57
CA GLU A 128 7.01 15.33 8.14
C GLU A 128 5.51 15.17 7.86
N LEU A 129 4.83 14.19 8.47
CA LEU A 129 3.38 14.00 8.31
C LEU A 129 2.59 15.22 8.79
N LEU A 130 2.98 15.84 9.91
CA LEU A 130 2.32 17.05 10.41
C LEU A 130 2.56 18.23 9.47
N PHE A 131 3.78 18.39 8.93
CA PHE A 131 4.09 19.40 7.93
C PHE A 131 3.21 19.24 6.69
N ARG A 132 3.17 18.05 6.09
CA ARG A 132 2.35 17.77 4.89
C ARG A 132 0.86 17.92 5.17
N TYR A 133 0.39 17.53 6.36
CA TYR A 133 -0.98 17.77 6.77
C TYR A 133 -1.33 19.26 6.79
N ARG A 134 -0.48 20.11 7.39
CA ARG A 134 -0.66 21.56 7.36
C ARG A 134 -0.64 22.11 5.94
N ALA A 135 0.34 21.72 5.13
CA ALA A 135 0.49 22.25 3.79
C ALA A 135 -0.67 21.88 2.84
N ARG A 136 -1.22 20.66 2.99
CA ARG A 136 -2.38 20.20 2.20
C ARG A 136 -3.70 20.85 2.62
N ASN A 137 -3.90 21.10 3.90
CA ASN A 137 -5.21 21.48 4.45
C ASN A 137 -5.33 22.95 4.84
N PHE A 138 -4.21 23.58 5.22
CA PHE A 138 -4.15 24.96 5.73
C PHE A 138 -2.95 25.72 5.12
N PRO A 139 -2.80 25.76 3.78
CA PRO A 139 -1.65 26.37 3.11
C PRO A 139 -1.45 27.85 3.47
N GLU A 140 -2.52 28.57 3.81
CA GLU A 140 -2.50 29.95 4.28
C GLU A 140 -1.77 30.16 5.61
N THR A 141 -1.54 29.07 6.35
CA THR A 141 -0.83 29.09 7.64
C THR A 141 0.66 28.79 7.52
N LEU A 142 1.16 28.53 6.31
CA LEU A 142 2.58 28.26 6.07
C LEU A 142 3.39 29.56 6.13
N SER A 143 4.59 29.47 6.68
CA SER A 143 5.59 30.52 6.56
C SER A 143 6.10 30.59 5.10
N PRO A 144 6.75 31.70 4.67
CA PRO A 144 7.35 31.76 3.34
C PRO A 144 8.35 30.62 3.06
N GLU A 145 9.11 30.20 4.08
CA GLU A 145 10.05 29.06 3.99
C GLU A 145 9.29 27.73 3.84
N ASP A 146 8.25 27.50 4.64
CA ASP A 146 7.41 26.31 4.55
C ASP A 146 6.70 26.22 3.19
N THR A 147 6.24 27.35 2.64
CA THR A 147 5.64 27.43 1.30
C THR A 147 6.66 27.04 0.22
N GLN A 148 7.89 27.53 0.30
CA GLN A 148 8.94 27.16 -0.65
C GLN A 148 9.29 25.67 -0.55
N ARG A 149 9.39 25.13 0.68
CA ARG A 149 9.61 23.71 0.91
C ARG A 149 8.47 22.86 0.34
N TRP A 150 7.23 23.29 0.54
CA TRP A 150 6.06 22.61 0.00
C TRP A 150 6.03 22.64 -1.53
N GLU A 151 6.42 23.76 -2.14
CA GLU A 151 6.50 23.87 -3.60
C GLU A 151 7.56 22.96 -4.20
N ALA A 152 8.75 22.89 -3.57
CA ALA A 152 9.80 21.95 -3.98
C ALA A 152 9.32 20.49 -3.92
N HIS A 153 8.59 20.12 -2.85
CA HIS A 153 7.99 18.79 -2.73
C HIS A 153 6.93 18.53 -3.83
N ARG A 154 6.08 19.52 -4.14
CA ARG A 154 5.10 19.40 -5.24
C ARG A 154 5.77 19.20 -6.59
N VAL A 155 6.84 19.93 -6.89
CA VAL A 155 7.63 19.78 -8.13
C VAL A 155 8.24 18.39 -8.22
N ALA A 156 8.92 17.94 -7.17
CA ALA A 156 9.56 16.63 -7.14
C ALA A 156 8.56 15.49 -7.41
N TRP A 157 7.34 15.58 -6.86
CA TRP A 157 6.31 14.55 -7.06
C TRP A 157 5.54 14.68 -8.38
N LEU A 158 5.08 15.88 -8.73
CA LEU A 158 4.21 16.10 -9.90
C LEU A 158 5.00 16.13 -11.22
N LEU A 159 6.23 16.63 -11.22
CA LEU A 159 7.02 16.82 -12.44
C LEU A 159 8.16 15.79 -12.53
N GLU A 160 8.88 15.56 -11.44
CA GLU A 160 10.08 14.69 -11.46
C GLU A 160 9.76 13.21 -11.19
N GLY A 161 8.58 12.90 -10.66
CA GLY A 161 8.14 11.52 -10.38
C GLY A 161 8.86 10.88 -9.19
N GLU A 162 9.22 11.68 -8.18
CA GLU A 162 9.80 11.19 -6.92
C GLU A 162 8.95 10.06 -6.31
N GLY A 163 9.60 9.08 -5.69
CA GLY A 163 8.92 7.89 -5.15
C GLY A 163 8.31 6.96 -6.19
N GLY A 164 8.54 7.19 -7.49
CA GLY A 164 7.87 6.45 -8.57
C GLY A 164 6.45 6.94 -8.85
N ALA A 165 6.12 8.16 -8.42
CA ALA A 165 4.86 8.81 -8.74
C ALA A 165 4.68 8.98 -10.26
N ARG A 166 3.43 8.91 -10.72
CA ARG A 166 3.11 9.27 -12.12
C ARG A 166 3.18 10.79 -12.25
N ASN A 167 4.23 11.28 -12.89
CA ASN A 167 4.37 12.69 -13.21
C ASN A 167 3.40 13.14 -14.32
N VAL A 168 3.32 14.45 -14.54
CA VAL A 168 2.42 15.09 -15.52
C VAL A 168 2.64 14.56 -16.95
N ASP A 169 3.90 14.41 -17.38
CA ASP A 169 4.20 13.87 -18.71
C ASP A 169 3.67 12.44 -18.90
N ALA A 170 3.88 11.58 -17.89
CA ALA A 170 3.37 10.21 -17.91
C ALA A 170 1.84 10.14 -17.80
N LEU A 171 1.22 11.13 -17.15
CA LEU A 171 -0.23 11.27 -17.11
C LEU A 171 -0.78 11.64 -18.50
N PHE A 172 -0.21 12.65 -19.16
CA PHE A 172 -0.65 13.06 -20.50
C PHE A 172 -0.47 11.94 -21.52
N ALA A 173 0.69 11.29 -21.55
CA ALA A 173 0.90 10.13 -22.42
C ALA A 173 -0.12 9.00 -22.16
N ARG A 174 -0.58 8.84 -20.91
CA ARG A 174 -1.61 7.86 -20.58
C ARG A 174 -3.00 8.30 -21.00
N ILE A 175 -3.31 9.60 -20.90
CA ILE A 175 -4.57 10.17 -21.38
C ILE A 175 -4.68 9.96 -22.89
N ASP A 176 -3.65 10.28 -23.66
CA ASP A 176 -3.66 10.13 -25.13
C ASP A 176 -4.01 8.70 -25.56
N VAL A 177 -3.35 7.71 -24.95
CA VAL A 177 -3.62 6.29 -25.23
C VAL A 177 -5.04 5.88 -24.88
N LEU A 178 -5.62 6.43 -23.81
CA LEU A 178 -6.99 6.10 -23.41
C LEU A 178 -8.02 6.77 -24.32
N SER A 179 -7.73 7.99 -24.78
CA SER A 179 -8.61 8.75 -25.68
C SER A 179 -8.84 8.04 -27.02
N GLU A 180 -7.90 7.24 -27.52
CA GLU A 180 -8.06 6.49 -28.79
C GLU A 180 -9.27 5.55 -28.83
N THR A 181 -9.76 5.11 -27.66
CA THR A 181 -10.85 4.12 -27.54
C THR A 181 -11.96 4.56 -26.59
N ALA A 182 -11.94 5.82 -26.14
CA ALA A 182 -12.89 6.34 -25.20
C ALA A 182 -14.28 6.51 -25.84
N ASP A 183 -15.33 6.31 -25.04
CA ASP A 183 -16.68 6.77 -25.38
C ASP A 183 -16.85 8.24 -25.00
N GLU A 184 -17.98 8.85 -25.35
CA GLU A 184 -18.27 10.28 -25.09
C GLU A 184 -18.01 10.67 -23.62
N ARG A 185 -18.47 9.84 -22.67
CA ARG A 185 -18.22 10.06 -21.25
C ARG A 185 -16.73 9.93 -20.90
N GLY A 186 -16.04 8.98 -21.49
CA GLY A 186 -14.60 8.80 -21.32
C GLY A 186 -13.83 10.03 -21.79
N GLU A 187 -14.17 10.57 -22.95
CA GLU A 187 -13.56 11.79 -23.50
C GLU A 187 -13.78 13.00 -22.57
N GLU A 188 -15.00 13.19 -22.04
CA GLU A 188 -15.28 14.24 -21.05
C GLU A 188 -14.40 14.13 -19.79
N ILE A 189 -14.25 12.91 -19.25
CA ILE A 189 -13.43 12.68 -18.06
C ILE A 189 -11.96 12.91 -18.36
N LEU A 190 -11.47 12.44 -19.51
CA LEU A 190 -10.07 12.59 -19.92
C LEU A 190 -9.72 14.06 -20.18
N GLY A 191 -10.64 14.82 -20.78
CA GLY A 191 -10.51 16.28 -20.93
C GLY A 191 -10.42 16.98 -19.57
N ALA A 192 -11.31 16.65 -18.63
CA ALA A 192 -11.26 17.23 -17.28
C ALA A 192 -9.97 16.88 -16.52
N LEU A 193 -9.41 15.68 -16.72
CA LEU A 193 -8.12 15.31 -16.13
C LEU A 193 -6.95 16.09 -16.75
N TYR A 194 -7.02 16.38 -18.05
CA TYR A 194 -6.03 17.20 -18.73
C TYR A 194 -6.04 18.63 -18.19
N GLU A 195 -7.21 19.27 -18.15
CA GLU A 195 -7.39 20.63 -17.59
C GLU A 195 -6.94 20.70 -16.13
N TYR A 196 -7.26 19.69 -15.32
CA TYR A 196 -6.82 19.64 -13.93
C TYR A 196 -5.30 19.54 -13.80
N ALA A 197 -4.65 18.73 -14.66
CA ALA A 197 -3.20 18.60 -14.65
C ALA A 197 -2.49 19.91 -15.00
N GLU A 198 -2.99 20.64 -16.00
CA GLU A 198 -2.48 21.99 -16.34
C GLU A 198 -2.69 22.98 -15.18
N PHE A 199 -3.82 22.92 -14.49
CA PHE A 199 -4.11 23.80 -13.37
C PHE A 199 -3.21 23.56 -12.15
N ILE A 200 -2.87 22.31 -11.85
CA ILE A 200 -2.09 21.97 -10.64
C ILE A 200 -0.59 21.91 -10.86
N ALA A 201 -0.14 21.83 -12.12
CA ALA A 201 1.28 21.89 -12.44
C ALA A 201 1.79 23.27 -12.01
N PRO A 202 2.87 23.34 -11.23
CA PRO A 202 3.64 24.58 -11.08
C PRO A 202 3.92 25.14 -12.49
N GLU A 203 3.93 26.47 -12.68
CA GLU A 203 4.35 27.04 -13.96
C GLU A 203 5.62 26.31 -14.39
N LEU A 204 5.56 25.64 -15.55
CA LEU A 204 6.73 25.07 -16.21
C LEU A 204 7.66 26.25 -16.44
N GLY A 205 8.53 26.53 -15.46
CA GLY A 205 9.34 27.74 -15.40
C GLY A 205 10.19 27.91 -16.65
#